data_AF-A0A1D2AC48-F1
#
_entry.id   AF-A0A1D2AC48-F1
#
_cell.length_a   1.000
_cell.length_b   1.000
_cell.length_c   1.000
_cell.angle_alpha   90.00
_cell.angle_beta   90.00
_cell.angle_gamma   90.00
#
_symmetry.space_group_name_H-M   'P 1'
#
loop_
_entity.id
_entity.type
_entity.pdbx_description
1 polymer ?
#
loop_
_entity_poly.entity_id
_entity_poly.type
_entity_poly.pdbx_seq_one_letter_code
_entity_poly.pdbx_strand_id
1 'polypeptide(L)'
;MRFKAALIDLSGTLHIDGQAIPGAVAALERLRAAQLPCRFVTNTTKDTVDSLVMTLQTLGFGISKDEVFSSLSATRQLLKQRDLRPLLLLDRRALPEFDDVPQHDPNAVVVGLAREAFNYDSLNRQQPPSLPSTVDECLPRPVVSLWGRARLSLLWRWPQAGPPRWWGSRRPPSSRQRWTTSAWPRSTLS
;
A
#
# COMPACT_ATOMS: atom_id res chain seq x y z
N MET A 1 -8.99 -27.80 23.06
CA MET A 1 -8.16 -26.63 22.68
C MET A 1 -8.71 -25.39 23.35
N ARG A 2 -7.86 -24.53 23.93
CA ARG A 2 -8.28 -23.24 24.51
C ARG A 2 -7.64 -22.12 23.67
N PHE A 3 -8.46 -21.24 23.11
CA PHE A 3 -7.98 -20.06 22.39
C PHE A 3 -7.42 -19.04 23.37
N LYS A 4 -6.33 -18.37 23.00
CA LYS A 4 -5.66 -17.37 23.85
C LYS A 4 -6.12 -15.94 23.57
N ALA A 5 -6.50 -15.66 22.33
CA ALA A 5 -6.98 -14.35 21.88
C ALA A 5 -7.70 -14.49 20.53
N ALA A 6 -8.47 -13.46 20.16
CA ALA A 6 -9.06 -13.29 18.84
C ALA A 6 -8.50 -12.05 18.15
N LEU A 7 -8.06 -12.20 16.90
CA LEU A 7 -7.77 -11.09 15.99
C LEU A 7 -8.98 -10.93 15.06
N ILE A 8 -9.62 -9.78 15.13
CA ILE A 8 -10.90 -9.53 14.45
C ILE A 8 -10.68 -8.46 13.40
N ASP A 9 -10.96 -8.79 12.14
CA ASP A 9 -10.96 -7.80 11.07
C ASP A 9 -12.13 -6.81 11.23
N LEU A 10 -12.02 -5.59 10.70
CA LEU A 10 -13.03 -4.54 10.86
C LEU A 10 -13.97 -4.46 9.64
N SER A 11 -13.43 -4.12 8.47
CA SER A 11 -14.22 -3.87 7.27
C SER A 11 -14.62 -5.18 6.58
N GLY A 12 -15.92 -5.39 6.36
CA GLY A 12 -16.46 -6.65 5.85
C GLY A 12 -16.69 -7.72 6.94
N THR A 13 -16.28 -7.45 8.19
CA THR A 13 -16.44 -8.37 9.32
C THR A 13 -17.32 -7.80 10.44
N LEU A 14 -17.11 -6.53 10.84
CA LEU A 14 -17.96 -5.83 11.80
C LEU A 14 -18.88 -4.82 11.13
N HIS A 15 -18.43 -4.20 10.04
CA HIS A 15 -19.20 -3.19 9.33
C HIS A 15 -18.95 -3.24 7.81
N ILE A 16 -19.93 -2.77 7.03
CA ILE A 16 -19.82 -2.55 5.58
C ILE A 16 -20.43 -1.18 5.29
N ASP A 17 -19.71 -0.31 4.58
CA ASP A 17 -20.18 1.01 4.15
C ASP A 17 -20.85 1.86 5.25
N GLY A 18 -20.23 1.86 6.44
CA GLY A 18 -20.74 2.63 7.59
C GLY A 18 -21.97 2.02 8.26
N GLN A 19 -22.31 0.76 7.99
CA GLN A 19 -23.38 0.03 8.65
C GLN A 19 -22.82 -1.18 9.39
N ALA A 20 -23.32 -1.45 10.60
CA ALA A 20 -22.96 -2.64 11.35
C ALA A 20 -23.49 -3.91 10.65
N ILE A 21 -22.68 -4.96 10.62
CA ILE A 21 -23.16 -6.27 10.17
C ILE A 21 -24.16 -6.81 11.20
N PRO A 22 -25.34 -7.32 10.78
CA PRO A 22 -26.35 -7.83 11.70
C PRO A 22 -25.78 -8.86 12.69
N GLY A 23 -26.01 -8.63 13.99
CA GLY A 23 -25.53 -9.49 15.06
C GLY A 23 -24.05 -9.35 15.43
N ALA A 24 -23.27 -8.53 14.72
CA ALA A 24 -21.84 -8.35 15.01
C ALA A 24 -21.58 -7.73 16.39
N VAL A 25 -22.39 -6.74 16.79
CA VAL A 25 -22.30 -6.10 18.11
C VAL A 25 -22.51 -7.14 19.22
N ALA A 26 -23.62 -7.87 19.16
CA ALA A 26 -23.93 -8.93 20.13
C ALA A 26 -22.89 -10.08 20.12
N ALA A 27 -22.31 -10.40 18.95
CA ALA A 27 -21.23 -11.39 18.87
C ALA A 27 -19.97 -10.92 19.60
N LEU A 28 -19.59 -9.64 19.44
CA LEU A 28 -18.46 -9.06 20.14
C LEU A 28 -18.69 -9.01 21.65
N GLU A 29 -19.89 -8.64 22.10
CA GLU A 29 -20.26 -8.65 23.52
C GLU A 29 -20.13 -10.05 24.12
N ARG A 30 -20.60 -11.10 23.41
CA ARG A 30 -20.44 -12.49 23.85
C ARG A 30 -18.96 -12.90 23.94
N LEU A 31 -18.12 -12.48 23.00
CA LEU A 31 -16.67 -12.75 23.06
C LEU A 31 -16.02 -12.07 24.27
N ARG A 32 -16.39 -10.83 24.58
CA ARG A 32 -15.92 -10.12 25.77
C ARG A 32 -16.40 -10.78 27.06
N ALA A 33 -17.66 -11.20 27.12
CA ALA A 33 -18.24 -11.91 28.27
C ALA A 33 -17.53 -13.26 28.51
N ALA A 34 -17.06 -13.92 27.46
CA ALA A 34 -16.24 -15.13 27.56
C ALA A 34 -14.79 -14.87 28.03
N GLN A 35 -14.43 -13.62 28.35
CA GLN A 35 -13.10 -13.19 28.79
C GLN A 35 -11.98 -13.55 27.80
N LEU A 36 -12.30 -13.66 26.50
CA LEU A 36 -11.30 -13.85 25.46
C LEU A 36 -10.72 -12.49 25.06
N PRO A 37 -9.39 -12.28 25.18
CA PRO A 37 -8.77 -11.04 24.71
C PRO A 37 -9.01 -10.83 23.22
N CYS A 38 -9.48 -9.65 22.83
CA CYS A 38 -9.71 -9.28 21.44
C CYS A 38 -8.76 -8.15 21.01
N ARG A 39 -8.24 -8.26 19.79
CA ARG A 39 -7.56 -7.16 19.09
C ARG A 39 -8.17 -7.00 17.72
N PHE A 40 -8.33 -5.77 17.29
CA PHE A 40 -8.91 -5.45 15.99
C PHE A 40 -7.81 -5.13 15.01
N VAL A 41 -7.86 -5.72 13.83
CA VAL A 41 -6.88 -5.51 12.77
C VAL A 41 -7.57 -4.94 11.55
N THR A 42 -6.92 -4.01 10.86
CA THR A 42 -7.47 -3.45 9.62
C THR A 42 -6.36 -3.01 8.67
N ASN A 43 -6.59 -3.23 7.38
CA ASN A 43 -5.74 -2.76 6.30
C ASN A 43 -6.28 -1.46 5.68
N THR A 44 -6.85 -0.56 6.48
CA THR A 44 -7.21 0.77 5.98
C THR A 44 -5.95 1.59 5.68
N THR A 45 -5.95 2.27 4.53
CA THR A 45 -4.86 3.19 4.12
C THR A 45 -5.36 4.62 3.93
N LYS A 46 -6.60 4.89 4.33
CA LYS A 46 -7.32 6.13 4.03
C LYS A 46 -7.72 6.88 5.29
N ASP A 47 -8.19 6.16 6.30
CA ASP A 47 -8.75 6.76 7.51
C ASP A 47 -7.83 6.49 8.71
N THR A 48 -7.77 7.44 9.64
CA THR A 48 -7.05 7.28 10.90
C THR A 48 -7.72 6.24 11.80
N VAL A 49 -6.96 5.69 12.75
CA VAL A 49 -7.52 4.79 13.75
C VAL A 49 -8.60 5.49 14.57
N ASP A 50 -8.40 6.77 14.89
CA ASP A 50 -9.37 7.58 15.65
C ASP A 50 -10.70 7.72 14.93
N SER A 51 -10.67 8.07 13.63
CA SER A 51 -11.89 8.20 12.84
C SER A 51 -12.64 6.88 12.75
N LEU A 52 -11.92 5.77 12.56
CA LEU A 52 -12.52 4.44 12.45
C LEU A 52 -13.17 3.99 13.76
N VAL A 53 -12.49 4.20 14.88
CA VAL A 53 -13.00 3.86 16.21
C VAL A 53 -14.26 4.67 16.52
N MET A 54 -14.24 5.98 16.24
CA MET A 54 -15.41 6.84 16.43
C MET A 54 -16.60 6.32 15.62
N THR A 55 -16.41 5.97 14.34
CA THR A 55 -17.48 5.39 13.53
C THR A 55 -18.00 4.08 14.13
N LEU A 56 -17.13 3.16 14.53
CA LEU A 56 -17.55 1.89 15.14
C LEU A 56 -18.31 2.10 16.47
N GLN A 57 -17.90 3.07 17.27
CA GLN A 57 -18.61 3.43 18.50
C GLN A 57 -20.02 3.97 18.19
N THR A 58 -20.19 4.80 17.15
CA THR A 58 -21.53 5.25 16.71
C THR A 58 -22.43 4.10 16.23
N LEU A 59 -21.83 3.00 15.78
CA LEU A 59 -22.53 1.77 15.38
C LEU A 59 -22.83 0.83 16.56
N GLY A 60 -22.52 1.24 17.79
CA GLY A 60 -22.79 0.48 19.01
C GLY A 60 -21.68 -0.47 19.43
N PHE A 61 -20.51 -0.45 18.77
CA PHE A 61 -19.38 -1.29 19.19
C PHE A 61 -18.62 -0.66 20.36
N GLY A 62 -18.51 -1.38 21.47
CA GLY A 62 -17.62 -1.04 22.59
C GLY A 62 -16.15 -1.34 22.27
N ILE A 63 -15.52 -0.54 21.40
CA ILE A 63 -14.12 -0.69 20.97
C ILE A 63 -13.32 0.54 21.40
N SER A 64 -12.13 0.33 21.94
CA SER A 64 -11.16 1.39 22.24
C SER A 64 -10.08 1.48 21.15
N LYS A 65 -9.50 2.68 20.98
CA LYS A 65 -8.36 2.93 20.08
C LYS A 65 -7.20 2.00 20.36
N ASP A 66 -6.91 1.75 21.64
CA ASP A 66 -5.77 0.93 22.05
C ASP A 66 -5.91 -0.54 21.65
N GLU A 67 -7.12 -0.99 21.30
CA GLU A 67 -7.40 -2.35 20.85
C GLU A 67 -7.21 -2.52 19.33
N VAL A 68 -7.10 -1.42 18.57
CA VAL A 68 -7.03 -1.41 17.11
C VAL A 68 -5.59 -1.31 16.63
N PHE A 69 -5.23 -2.17 15.69
CA PHE A 69 -3.95 -2.19 15.01
C PHE A 69 -4.16 -2.07 13.50
N SER A 70 -3.75 -0.93 12.92
CA SER A 70 -3.88 -0.67 11.49
C SER A 70 -2.56 -0.87 10.74
N SER A 71 -2.64 -1.01 9.42
CA SER A 71 -1.46 -1.00 8.55
C SER A 71 -0.69 0.33 8.59
N LEU A 72 -1.37 1.46 8.82
CA LEU A 72 -0.74 2.77 9.03
C LEU A 72 0.07 2.77 10.33
N SER A 73 -0.51 2.31 11.44
CA SER A 73 0.16 2.23 12.74
C SER A 73 1.37 1.29 12.69
N ALA A 74 1.25 0.16 12.01
CA ALA A 74 2.35 -0.77 11.78
C ALA A 74 3.50 -0.12 10.97
N THR A 75 3.15 0.66 9.94
CA THR A 75 4.14 1.36 9.10
C THR A 75 4.84 2.48 9.86
N ARG A 76 4.09 3.29 10.63
CA ARG A 76 4.66 4.30 11.53
C ARG A 76 5.64 3.68 12.52
N GLN A 77 5.28 2.56 13.14
CA GLN A 77 6.17 1.84 14.05
C GLN A 77 7.44 1.36 13.34
N LEU A 78 7.31 0.83 12.12
CA LEU A 78 8.44 0.38 11.31
C LEU A 78 9.42 1.50 10.98
N LEU A 79 8.89 2.67 10.60
CA LEU A 79 9.68 3.85 10.26
C LEU A 79 10.49 4.32 11.47
N LYS A 80 9.86 4.40 12.64
CA LYS A 80 10.54 4.76 13.89
C LYS A 80 11.60 3.76 14.32
N GLN A 81 11.28 2.47 14.23
CA GLN A 81 12.22 1.40 14.60
C GLN A 81 13.48 1.38 13.72
N ARG A 82 13.39 1.89 12.49
CA ARG A 82 14.49 1.91 11.53
C ARG A 82 15.07 3.30 11.27
N ASP A 83 14.62 4.31 12.01
CA ASP A 83 15.03 5.71 11.83
C ASP A 83 14.88 6.19 10.37
N LEU A 84 13.75 5.85 9.76
CA LEU A 84 13.42 6.20 8.38
C LEU A 84 12.58 7.48 8.32
N ARG A 85 12.90 8.32 7.34
CA ARG A 85 12.18 9.55 6.99
C ARG A 85 11.41 9.32 5.69
N PRO A 86 10.09 9.14 5.75
CA PRO A 86 9.32 8.76 4.59
C PRO A 86 8.95 9.97 3.72
N LEU A 87 8.93 9.74 2.42
CA LEU A 87 8.02 10.42 1.51
C LEU A 87 6.67 9.68 1.55
N LEU A 88 5.61 10.37 1.96
CA LEU A 88 4.28 9.79 2.11
C LEU A 88 3.46 9.96 0.83
N LEU A 89 3.22 8.85 0.12
CA LEU A 89 2.26 8.78 -0.99
C LEU A 89 0.96 8.14 -0.48
N LEU A 90 0.25 8.90 0.35
CA LEU A 90 -0.96 8.49 1.07
C LEU A 90 -2.15 9.44 0.77
N ASP A 91 -3.37 9.00 1.11
CA ASP A 91 -4.53 9.88 1.18
C ASP A 91 -4.29 10.95 2.26
N ARG A 92 -4.75 12.19 2.04
CA ARG A 92 -4.56 13.30 3.00
C ARG A 92 -5.09 12.98 4.38
N ARG A 93 -6.17 12.19 4.46
CA ARG A 93 -6.80 11.76 5.71
C ARG A 93 -5.93 10.80 6.52
N ALA A 94 -4.97 10.12 5.89
CA ALA A 94 -4.04 9.21 6.56
C ALA A 94 -2.75 9.90 7.04
N LEU A 95 -2.48 11.15 6.59
CA LEU A 95 -1.28 11.89 6.98
C LEU A 95 -1.14 12.13 8.49
N PRO A 96 -2.22 12.42 9.25
CA PRO A 96 -2.10 12.65 10.69
C PRO A 96 -1.52 11.47 11.48
N GLU A 97 -1.58 10.23 10.95
CA GLU A 97 -0.95 9.06 11.57
C GLU A 97 0.59 9.14 11.55
N PHE A 98 1.19 10.06 10.78
CA PHE A 98 2.64 10.19 10.60
C PHE A 98 3.18 11.56 11.02
N ASP A 99 2.39 12.38 11.71
CA ASP A 99 2.78 13.74 12.14
C ASP A 99 4.03 13.75 13.04
N ASP A 100 4.28 12.64 13.72
CA ASP A 100 5.39 12.47 14.64
C ASP A 100 6.56 11.64 14.06
N VAL A 101 6.57 11.45 12.74
CA VAL A 101 7.68 10.88 11.99
C VAL A 101 8.36 12.02 11.21
N PRO A 102 9.70 12.17 11.27
CA PRO A 102 10.38 13.22 10.49
C PRO A 102 10.25 12.98 8.98
N GLN A 103 9.88 14.01 8.22
CA GLN A 103 9.62 13.91 6.77
C GLN A 103 10.59 14.74 5.91
N HIS A 104 11.53 15.46 6.53
CA HIS A 104 12.57 16.20 5.80
C HIS A 104 13.60 15.25 5.20
N ASP A 105 14.19 15.61 4.05
CA ASP A 105 15.20 14.81 3.34
C ASP A 105 14.86 13.30 3.33
N PRO A 106 13.79 12.92 2.59
CA PRO A 106 13.22 11.59 2.70
C PRO A 106 14.17 10.50 2.19
N ASN A 107 14.39 9.48 3.02
CA ASN A 107 15.22 8.31 2.73
C ASN A 107 14.41 7.02 2.54
N ALA A 108 13.08 7.07 2.67
CA ALA A 108 12.16 5.98 2.42
C ALA A 108 10.93 6.48 1.65
N VAL A 109 10.18 5.58 1.02
CA VAL A 109 8.89 5.91 0.38
C VAL A 109 7.81 5.01 0.96
N VAL A 110 6.70 5.60 1.41
CA VAL A 110 5.52 4.88 1.88
C VAL A 110 4.41 5.05 0.85
N VAL A 111 3.84 3.95 0.39
CA VAL A 111 2.83 3.93 -0.67
C VAL A 111 1.53 3.30 -0.16
N GLY A 112 0.45 4.08 -0.21
CA GLY A 112 -0.92 3.63 0.07
C GLY A 112 -1.87 3.87 -1.09
N LEU A 113 -3.18 3.82 -0.84
CA LEU A 113 -4.20 4.23 -1.82
C LEU A 113 -4.29 5.76 -1.89
N ALA A 114 -3.40 6.38 -2.67
CA ALA A 114 -3.37 7.82 -2.84
C ALA A 114 -3.75 8.20 -4.28
N ARG A 115 -5.05 8.20 -4.62
CA ARG A 115 -5.51 8.48 -6.00
C ARG A 115 -4.99 9.82 -6.55
N GLU A 116 -4.84 10.81 -5.69
CA GLU A 116 -4.36 12.15 -6.06
C GLU A 116 -2.83 12.25 -6.04
N ALA A 117 -2.16 11.57 -5.10
CA ALA A 117 -0.70 11.60 -4.99
C ALA A 117 0.01 10.61 -5.92
N PHE A 118 -0.71 9.61 -6.45
CA PHE A 118 -0.19 8.61 -7.36
C PHE A 118 -0.26 9.09 -8.82
N ASN A 119 0.51 10.13 -9.11
CA ASN A 119 0.64 10.72 -10.45
C ASN A 119 2.11 10.79 -10.88
N TYR A 120 2.34 10.98 -12.18
CA TYR A 120 3.67 10.93 -12.78
C TYR A 120 4.61 11.98 -12.18
N ASP A 121 4.13 13.20 -11.91
CA ASP A 121 4.96 14.27 -11.34
C ASP A 121 5.39 13.98 -9.90
N SER A 122 4.52 13.35 -9.10
CA SER A 122 4.84 12.91 -7.74
C SER A 122 5.82 11.73 -7.73
N LEU A 123 5.77 10.86 -8.74
CA LEU A 123 6.71 9.75 -8.91
C LEU A 123 8.06 10.23 -9.46
N ASN A 124 8.08 11.18 -10.40
CA ASN A 124 9.29 11.69 -11.03
C ASN A 124 10.04 12.74 -10.21
N ARG A 125 9.38 13.49 -9.32
CA ARG A 125 10.06 14.34 -8.32
C ARG A 125 11.03 13.56 -7.41
N GLN A 126 10.97 12.23 -7.47
CA GLN A 126 11.83 11.31 -6.73
C GLN A 126 13.13 10.98 -7.49
N GLN A 127 13.25 11.38 -8.75
CA GLN A 127 14.54 11.35 -9.44
C GLN A 127 15.38 12.54 -8.95
N PRO A 128 16.59 12.30 -8.42
CA PRO A 128 17.49 13.42 -8.12
C PRO A 128 17.71 14.27 -9.39
N PRO A 129 17.89 15.60 -9.27
CA PRO A 129 18.08 16.49 -10.41
C PRO A 129 19.30 16.14 -11.28
N SER A 130 20.19 15.28 -10.75
CA SER A 130 21.26 14.61 -11.48
C SER A 130 21.07 13.09 -11.34
N LEU A 131 20.35 12.50 -12.29
CA LEU A 131 20.55 11.07 -12.54
C LEU A 131 21.92 10.93 -13.21
N PRO A 132 22.84 10.12 -12.66
CA PRO A 132 23.96 9.64 -13.45
C PRO A 132 23.39 8.88 -14.65
N SER A 133 24.04 9.01 -15.80
CA SER A 133 23.63 8.42 -17.09
C SER A 133 23.57 6.88 -17.09
N THR A 134 23.84 6.25 -15.96
CA THR A 134 23.89 4.80 -15.76
C THR A 134 23.12 4.39 -14.51
N VAL A 135 22.29 3.36 -14.69
CA VAL A 135 21.39 2.75 -13.69
C VAL A 135 22.09 2.15 -12.45
N ASP A 136 23.42 2.05 -12.45
CA ASP A 136 24.21 1.34 -11.43
C ASP A 136 24.50 2.16 -10.14
N GLU A 137 24.26 3.48 -10.13
CA GLU A 137 24.51 4.34 -8.95
C GLU A 137 23.28 4.59 -8.07
N CYS A 138 22.13 4.00 -8.41
CA CYS A 138 20.90 4.20 -7.65
C CYS A 138 20.90 3.31 -6.39
N LEU A 139 21.33 3.85 -5.24
CA LEU A 139 21.19 3.15 -3.96
C LEU A 139 19.71 2.79 -3.73
N PRO A 140 19.40 1.53 -3.38
CA PRO A 140 18.01 1.09 -3.24
C PRO A 140 17.38 1.80 -2.03
N ARG A 141 16.43 2.71 -2.29
CA ARG A 141 15.62 3.32 -1.23
C ARG A 141 14.58 2.30 -0.74
N PRO A 142 14.42 2.10 0.58
CA PRO A 142 13.38 1.22 1.10
C PRO A 142 12.00 1.75 0.73
N VAL A 143 11.21 0.91 0.06
CA VAL A 143 9.80 1.14 -0.24
C VAL A 143 8.95 0.32 0.71
N VAL A 144 8.04 0.98 1.42
CA VAL A 144 7.01 0.34 2.25
C VAL A 144 5.68 0.44 1.52
N SER A 145 5.14 -0.70 1.10
CA SER A 145 3.84 -0.79 0.43
C SER A 145 2.76 -1.25 1.40
N LEU A 146 1.61 -0.58 1.35
CA LEU A 146 0.42 -0.93 2.12
C LEU A 146 -0.57 -1.82 1.34
N TRP A 147 -0.22 -2.30 0.15
CA TRP A 147 -1.08 -3.16 -0.69
C TRP A 147 -0.78 -4.65 -0.50
N GLY A 148 -1.82 -5.46 -0.23
CA GLY A 148 -1.79 -6.92 -0.32
C GLY A 148 -2.18 -7.68 0.95
N ARG A 149 -2.87 -8.82 0.78
CA ARG A 149 -3.31 -9.77 1.83
C ARG A 149 -2.24 -9.96 2.92
N ALA A 150 -2.51 -9.45 4.12
CA ALA A 150 -1.83 -9.76 5.40
C ALA A 150 -0.31 -10.05 5.30
N ARG A 151 0.40 -9.26 4.50
CA ARG A 151 1.85 -9.37 4.40
C ARG A 151 2.39 -7.95 4.34
N LEU A 152 2.83 -7.47 5.51
CA LEU A 152 3.87 -6.45 5.62
C LEU A 152 5.10 -7.00 4.88
N SER A 153 5.05 -6.93 3.56
CA SER A 153 6.10 -7.43 2.68
C SER A 153 7.18 -6.36 2.71
N LEU A 154 8.09 -6.53 3.65
CA LEU A 154 9.38 -5.86 3.63
C LEU A 154 10.02 -6.01 2.26
N LEU A 155 10.48 -4.87 1.72
CA LEU A 155 11.40 -4.77 0.59
C LEU A 155 10.90 -5.45 -0.69
N TRP A 156 10.35 -4.66 -1.61
CA TRP A 156 10.53 -4.99 -3.01
C TRP A 156 12.02 -4.86 -3.33
N ARG A 157 12.77 -5.96 -3.27
CA ARG A 157 14.03 -6.04 -4.00
C ARG A 157 13.65 -6.02 -5.48
N TRP A 158 13.99 -4.93 -6.17
CA TRP A 158 14.13 -4.96 -7.61
C TRP A 158 14.92 -6.23 -7.96
N PRO A 159 14.43 -7.09 -8.89
CA PRO A 159 15.24 -8.22 -9.31
C PRO A 159 16.60 -7.65 -9.70
N GLN A 160 17.68 -8.25 -9.20
CA GLN A 160 19.03 -8.01 -9.70
C GLN A 160 19.01 -8.48 -11.16
N ALA A 161 18.43 -7.67 -12.03
CA ALA A 161 18.50 -7.81 -13.46
C ALA A 161 19.96 -7.51 -13.75
N GLY A 162 20.74 -8.58 -13.90
CA GLY A 162 22.04 -8.47 -14.56
C GLY A 162 21.89 -7.63 -15.83
N PRO A 163 22.98 -7.00 -16.28
CA PRO A 163 22.95 -5.99 -17.34
C PRO A 163 22.13 -6.51 -18.52
N PRO A 164 21.27 -5.68 -19.14
CA PRO A 164 20.48 -6.11 -20.28
C PRO A 164 21.43 -6.68 -21.33
N ARG A 165 21.27 -7.98 -21.65
CA ARG A 165 21.87 -8.55 -22.85
C ARG A 165 21.24 -7.84 -24.03
N TRP A 166 21.92 -6.80 -24.50
CA TRP A 166 21.70 -6.23 -25.82
C TRP A 166 21.86 -7.37 -26.83
N TRP A 167 20.77 -7.72 -27.53
CA TRP A 167 20.91 -8.38 -28.81
C TRP A 167 21.63 -7.39 -29.72
N GLY A 168 22.95 -7.58 -29.83
CA GLY A 168 23.81 -6.76 -30.65
C GLY A 168 23.28 -6.69 -32.09
N SER A 169 23.12 -5.46 -32.55
CA SER A 169 23.80 -4.97 -33.74
C SER A 169 23.92 -5.98 -34.89
N ARG A 170 22.97 -5.96 -35.81
CA ARG A 170 23.30 -6.08 -37.23
C ARG A 170 22.78 -4.83 -37.92
N ARG A 171 23.71 -3.98 -38.39
CA ARG A 171 23.42 -2.98 -39.42
C ARG A 171 22.75 -3.71 -40.60
N PRO A 172 21.62 -3.24 -41.14
CA PRO A 172 21.15 -3.78 -42.40
C PRO A 172 22.09 -3.30 -43.52
N PRO A 173 22.49 -4.17 -44.46
CA PRO A 173 23.24 -3.72 -45.62
C PRO A 173 22.32 -2.87 -46.52
N SER A 174 22.93 -1.87 -47.13
CA SER A 174 22.32 -1.00 -48.12
C SER A 174 21.85 -1.78 -49.35
N SER A 175 20.54 -1.93 -49.53
CA SER A 175 19.96 -2.10 -50.87
C SER A 175 18.46 -1.85 -50.82
N ARG A 176 18.02 -0.93 -51.68
CA ARG A 176 16.62 -0.59 -52.00
C ARG A 176 15.73 -1.83 -52.04
N GLN A 177 14.57 -1.80 -51.38
CA GLN A 177 13.37 -2.46 -51.89
C GLN A 177 12.07 -1.79 -51.40
N ARG A 178 11.38 -1.27 -52.41
CA ARG A 178 10.00 -0.80 -52.62
C ARG A 178 8.94 -1.22 -51.59
N TRP A 179 8.14 -0.25 -51.15
CA TRP A 179 6.91 -0.43 -50.37
C TRP A 179 5.79 -1.05 -51.23
N THR A 180 5.08 -2.07 -50.71
CA THR A 180 3.78 -2.50 -51.23
C THR A 180 2.79 -2.61 -50.07
N THR A 181 1.70 -1.85 -50.17
CA THR A 181 0.53 -1.88 -49.29
C THR A 181 -0.46 -2.96 -49.72
N SER A 182 -0.76 -3.92 -48.84
CA SER A 182 -1.95 -4.80 -48.89
C SER A 182 -1.96 -5.66 -47.62
N ALA A 183 -3.04 -6.00 -46.94
CA ALA A 183 -4.44 -5.60 -46.91
C ALA A 183 -5.01 -6.20 -45.59
N TRP A 184 -5.91 -5.50 -44.92
CA TRP A 184 -6.63 -6.01 -43.75
C TRP A 184 -7.80 -6.90 -44.18
N PRO A 185 -8.09 -8.05 -43.54
CA PRO A 185 -9.41 -8.68 -43.65
C PRO A 185 -10.34 -8.17 -42.56
N ARG A 186 -11.48 -7.59 -42.97
CA ARG A 186 -12.66 -7.35 -42.12
C ARG A 186 -13.48 -8.64 -42.02
N SER A 187 -13.94 -8.96 -40.81
CA SER A 187 -14.95 -9.98 -40.51
C SER A 187 -16.33 -9.52 -41.00
N THR A 188 -17.03 -10.38 -41.75
CA THR A 188 -18.44 -10.22 -42.14
C THR A 188 -19.38 -10.92 -41.16
N LEU A 189 -20.49 -10.24 -40.87
CA LEU A 189 -21.72 -10.76 -40.26
C LEU A 189 -22.49 -11.64 -41.26
N SER A 190 -22.91 -12.83 -40.83
CA SER A 190 -24.27 -13.40 -40.91
C SER A 190 -24.27 -14.78 -40.26
#